data_AF-A0A0F8YJJ0-F1
#
_entry.id   AF-A0A0F8YJJ0-F1
#
_cell.length_a   1.000
_cell.length_b   1.000
_cell.length_c   1.000
_cell.angle_alpha   90.00
_cell.angle_beta   90.00
_cell.angle_gamma   90.00
#
_symmetry.space_group_name_H-M   'P 1'
#
loop_
_entity.id
_entity.type
_entity.pdbx_description
1 polymer ?
#
loop_
_entity_poly.entity_id
_entity_poly.type
_entity_poly.pdbx_seq_one_letter_code
_entity_poly.pdbx_strand_id
1 'polypeptide(L)'
;MGRPLFRDPGAKFYKVLELPSQGIKLVKIRKFVEQLAYECGFNETDVFDLKVAVGEACANAIEHGSPHGRKNRIQIACAFENNCLVV
;
A
#
# COMPACT_ATOMS: atom_id res chain seq x y z
N MET A 1 -14.30 22.42 -1.56
CA MET A 1 -15.17 21.51 -2.35
C MET A 1 -14.59 20.11 -2.25
N GLY A 2 -15.02 19.33 -1.26
CA GLY A 2 -14.64 17.91 -1.16
C GLY A 2 -15.50 17.11 -2.12
N ARG A 3 -14.88 16.35 -3.03
CA ARG A 3 -15.63 15.37 -3.82
C ARG A 3 -16.29 14.41 -2.83
N PRO A 4 -17.58 14.10 -2.97
CA PRO A 4 -18.15 12.99 -2.23
C PRO A 4 -17.40 11.74 -2.70
N LEU A 5 -16.58 11.15 -1.82
CA LEU A 5 -16.10 9.79 -1.99
C LEU A 5 -17.35 8.92 -1.88
N PHE A 6 -18.07 8.78 -3.00
CA PHE A 6 -19.02 7.71 -3.17
C PHE A 6 -18.20 6.44 -2.94
N ARG A 7 -18.33 5.85 -1.75
CA ARG A 7 -18.01 4.45 -1.56
C ARG A 7 -18.82 3.73 -2.63
N ASP A 8 -18.16 3.15 -3.62
CA ASP A 8 -18.79 2.12 -4.42
C ASP A 8 -18.82 0.88 -3.52
N PRO A 9 -19.97 0.54 -2.88
CA PRO A 9 -20.03 -0.57 -1.93
C PRO A 9 -19.76 -1.93 -2.60
N GLY A 10 -19.65 -1.96 -3.94
CA GLY A 10 -19.26 -3.12 -4.74
C GLY A 10 -17.89 -3.02 -5.40
N ALA A 11 -17.08 -1.98 -5.12
CA ALA A 11 -15.74 -1.88 -5.67
C ALA A 11 -14.91 -3.08 -5.19
N LYS A 12 -14.49 -3.92 -6.14
CA LYS A 12 -13.53 -4.99 -5.91
C LYS A 12 -12.31 -4.68 -6.74
N PHE A 13 -11.14 -4.66 -6.11
CA PHE A 13 -9.90 -4.56 -6.86
C PHE A 13 -8.83 -5.48 -6.29
N TYR A 14 -7.91 -5.82 -7.19
CA TYR A 14 -6.65 -6.45 -6.86
C TYR A 14 -5.57 -5.69 -7.64
N LYS A 15 -4.66 -5.02 -6.93
CA LYS A 15 -3.56 -4.25 -7.54
C LYS A 15 -2.24 -4.71 -6.95
N VAL A 16 -1.26 -4.90 -7.82
CA VAL A 16 0.09 -5.33 -7.43
C VAL A 16 1.10 -4.29 -7.86
N LEU A 17 2.02 -3.96 -6.94
CA LEU A 17 3.14 -3.08 -7.21
C LEU A 17 4.44 -3.83 -6.95
N GLU A 18 5.30 -3.88 -7.95
CA GLU A 18 6.59 -4.58 -7.88
C GLU A 18 7.74 -3.60 -8.11
N LEU A 19 8.70 -3.58 -7.18
CA LEU A 19 9.78 -2.59 -7.16
C LEU A 19 11.11 -3.25 -6.75
N PRO A 20 12.28 -2.70 -7.14
CA PRO A 20 13.55 -3.12 -6.58
C PRO A 20 13.60 -2.87 -5.06
N SER A 21 14.26 -3.76 -4.30
CA SER A 21 14.46 -3.63 -2.85
C SER A 21 15.41 -2.48 -2.51
N GLN A 22 14.88 -1.26 -2.51
CA GLN A 22 15.60 -0.02 -2.24
C GLN A 22 14.76 0.89 -1.35
N GLY A 23 15.34 1.38 -0.25
CA GLY A 23 14.63 2.25 0.71
C GLY A 23 13.98 3.49 0.08
N ILE A 24 14.60 4.08 -0.97
CA ILE A 24 14.02 5.22 -1.70
C ILE A 24 12.65 4.91 -2.34
N LYS A 25 12.35 3.63 -2.58
CA LYS A 25 11.08 3.17 -3.14
C LYS A 25 9.98 3.05 -2.08
N LEU A 26 10.29 3.06 -0.77
CA LEU A 26 9.28 3.07 0.30
C LEU A 26 8.31 4.25 0.19
N VAL A 27 8.79 5.41 -0.28
CA VAL A 27 7.92 6.56 -0.54
C VAL A 27 6.89 6.25 -1.63
N LYS A 28 7.27 5.50 -2.67
CA LYS A 28 6.33 5.09 -3.73
C LYS A 28 5.31 4.08 -3.23
N ILE A 29 5.73 3.15 -2.37
CA ILE A 29 4.85 2.15 -1.77
C ILE A 29 3.81 2.82 -0.87
N ARG A 30 4.24 3.72 0.02
CA ARG A 30 3.32 4.46 0.90
C ARG A 30 2.32 5.31 0.11
N LYS A 31 2.75 5.98 -0.96
CA LYS A 31 1.84 6.75 -1.84
C LYS A 31 0.85 5.86 -2.59
N PHE A 32 1.29 4.68 -3.03
CA PHE A 32 0.42 3.71 -3.70
C PHE A 32 -0.70 3.24 -2.75
N VAL A 33 -0.35 2.81 -1.54
CA VAL A 33 -1.33 2.34 -0.55
C VAL A 33 -2.25 3.48 -0.08
N GLU A 34 -1.72 4.68 0.11
CA GLU A 34 -2.49 5.89 0.42
C GLU A 34 -3.60 6.15 -0.60
N GLN A 35 -3.26 6.11 -1.89
CA GLN A 35 -4.25 6.30 -2.96
C GLN A 35 -5.34 5.22 -2.92
N LEU A 36 -4.98 3.95 -2.71
CA LEU A 36 -5.94 2.86 -2.62
C LEU A 36 -6.86 2.98 -1.41
N ALA A 37 -6.31 3.35 -0.25
CA ALA A 37 -7.08 3.52 0.96
C ALA A 37 -8.08 4.69 0.83
N TYR A 38 -7.68 5.81 0.21
CA TYR A 38 -8.63 6.87 -0.12
C TYR A 38 -9.69 6.45 -1.14
N GLU A 39 -9.32 5.67 -2.17
CA GLU A 39 -10.28 5.08 -3.13
C GLU A 39 -11.30 4.17 -2.44
N CYS A 40 -10.91 3.49 -1.35
CA CYS A 40 -11.79 2.65 -0.53
C CYS A 40 -12.63 3.46 0.51
N GLY A 41 -12.40 4.77 0.62
CA GLY A 41 -13.10 5.64 1.57
C GLY A 41 -12.67 5.44 3.03
N PHE A 42 -11.39 5.14 3.27
CA PHE A 42 -10.78 5.26 4.60
C PHE A 42 -10.56 6.73 4.97
N ASN A 43 -10.60 7.04 6.26
CA ASN A 43 -10.33 8.39 6.77
C ASN A 43 -8.80 8.64 6.87
N GLU A 44 -8.41 9.87 7.16
CA GLU A 44 -6.99 10.25 7.23
C GLU A 44 -6.20 9.47 8.30
N THR A 45 -6.81 9.19 9.45
CA THR A 45 -6.18 8.43 10.54
C THR A 45 -5.92 6.98 10.12
N ASP A 46 -6.92 6.31 9.55
CA ASP A 46 -6.79 4.93 9.05
C ASP A 46 -5.74 4.84 7.94
N VAL A 47 -5.72 5.82 7.04
CA VAL A 47 -4.74 5.92 5.95
C VAL A 47 -3.33 6.12 6.50
N PHE A 48 -3.17 6.94 7.55
CA PHE A 48 -1.89 7.14 8.20
C PHE A 48 -1.37 5.85 8.84
N ASP A 49 -2.21 5.17 9.63
CA ASP A 49 -1.83 3.92 10.30
C ASP A 49 -1.44 2.83 9.28
N LEU A 50 -2.20 2.72 8.19
CA LEU A 50 -1.89 1.80 7.10
C LEU A 50 -0.53 2.12 6.44
N LYS A 51 -0.22 3.39 6.22
CA LYS A 51 1.07 3.81 5.65
C LYS A 51 2.25 3.48 6.56
N VAL A 52 2.07 3.58 7.88
CA VAL A 52 3.08 3.21 8.87
C VAL A 52 3.30 1.70 8.83
N ALA A 53 2.24 0.91 9.00
CA ALA A 53 2.31 -0.55 9.03
C ALA A 53 2.94 -1.14 7.77
N VAL A 54 2.49 -0.70 6.59
CA VAL A 54 3.07 -1.15 5.31
C VAL A 54 4.51 -0.66 5.15
N GLY A 55 4.79 0.56 5.62
CA GLY A 55 6.14 1.13 5.61
C GLY A 55 7.14 0.29 6.39
N GLU A 56 6.77 -0.12 7.60
CA GLU A 56 7.57 -0.99 8.47
C GLU A 56 7.73 -2.40 7.88
N ALA A 57 6.65 -3.00 7.40
CA ALA A 57 6.70 -4.31 6.76
C ALA A 57 7.63 -4.31 5.53
N CYS A 58 7.55 -3.27 4.70
CA CYS A 58 8.42 -3.13 3.53
C CYS A 58 9.87 -2.80 3.91
N ALA A 59 10.10 -1.99 4.95
CA ALA A 59 11.45 -1.71 5.45
C ALA A 59 12.10 -3.01 5.93
N ASN A 60 11.38 -3.81 6.72
CA ASN A 60 11.85 -5.11 7.19
C ASN A 60 12.19 -6.06 6.02
N ALA A 61 11.35 -6.09 4.97
CA ALA A 61 11.60 -6.90 3.78
C ALA A 61 12.83 -6.42 2.96
N ILE A 62 13.09 -5.11 2.91
CA ILE A 62 14.27 -4.55 2.23
C ILE A 62 15.53 -4.80 3.04
N GLU A 63 15.49 -4.60 4.35
CA GLU A 63 16.68 -4.63 5.20
C GLU A 63 17.08 -6.07 5.54
N HIS A 64 16.11 -6.93 5.81
CA HIS A 64 16.36 -8.31 6.25
C HIS A 64 16.01 -9.37 5.18
N GLY A 65 15.03 -9.09 4.32
CA GLY A 65 14.58 -10.03 3.28
C GLY A 65 15.34 -9.94 1.95
N SER A 66 16.29 -9.00 1.82
CA SER A 66 16.95 -8.72 0.55
C SER A 66 18.48 -8.91 0.59
N PRO A 67 19.00 -10.14 0.69
CA PRO A 67 20.44 -10.41 0.80
C PRO A 67 21.28 -9.89 -0.38
N HIS A 68 20.67 -9.69 -1.56
CA HIS A 68 21.33 -9.09 -2.72
C HIS A 68 20.90 -7.64 -3.00
N GLY A 69 20.26 -6.97 -2.03
CA GLY A 69 19.84 -5.58 -2.08
C GLY A 69 19.11 -5.23 -3.37
N ARG A 70 19.70 -4.38 -4.21
CA ARG A 70 19.10 -3.87 -5.46
C ARG A 70 18.75 -4.95 -6.50
N LYS A 71 19.34 -6.15 -6.40
CA LYS A 71 19.01 -7.28 -7.28
C LYS A 71 17.75 -8.02 -6.84
N ASN A 72 17.34 -7.84 -5.59
CA ASN A 72 16.07 -8.36 -5.10
C ASN A 72 14.93 -7.39 -5.45
N ARG A 73 13.73 -7.95 -5.53
CA ARG A 73 12.49 -7.23 -5.77
C ARG A 73 11.55 -7.47 -4.60
N ILE A 74 10.74 -6.47 -4.31
CA ILE A 74 9.64 -6.54 -3.35
C ILE A 74 8.35 -6.42 -4.16
N GLN A 75 7.35 -7.17 -3.75
CA GLN A 75 6.01 -7.12 -4.30
C GLN A 75 5.04 -6.76 -3.17
N ILE A 76 4.16 -5.79 -3.41
CA ILE A 76 3.02 -5.49 -2.55
C ILE A 76 1.76 -5.78 -3.35
N ALA A 77 0.84 -6.55 -2.77
CA ALA A 77 -0.44 -6.85 -3.36
C ALA A 77 -1.55 -6.29 -2.47
N CYS A 78 -2.41 -5.45 -3.03
CA CYS A 78 -3.54 -4.89 -2.30
C CYS A 78 -4.84 -5.42 -2.90
N ALA A 79 -5.71 -5.96 -2.06
CA ALA A 79 -7.03 -6.45 -2.43
C ALA A 79 -8.10 -5.71 -1.62
N PHE A 80 -9.16 -5.26 -2.27
CA PHE A 80 -10.32 -4.72 -1.58
C PHE A 80 -11.56 -5.52 -1.94
N GLU A 81 -12.22 -6.07 -0.93
CA GLU A 81 -13.46 -6.83 -1.07
C GLU A 81 -14.27 -6.76 0.24
N ASN A 82 -15.60 -6.75 0.16
CA ASN A 82 -16.50 -6.76 1.33
C ASN A 82 -16.18 -5.64 2.34
N ASN A 83 -15.82 -4.46 1.85
CA ASN A 83 -15.43 -3.30 2.66
C ASN A 83 -14.18 -3.58 3.55
N CYS A 84 -13.30 -4.47 3.10
CA CYS A 84 -12.05 -4.84 3.75
C CYS A 84 -10.89 -4.66 2.77
N LEU A 85 -9.87 -3.89 3.17
CA LEU A 85 -8.62 -3.75 2.43
C LEU A 85 -7.57 -4.67 3.04
N VAL A 86 -6.99 -5.52 2.21
CA VAL A 86 -5.90 -6.45 2.55
C VAL A 86 -4.65 -5.98 1.79
N VAL A 87 -3.51 -5.95 2.48
CA VAL A 87 -2.20 -5.55 1.95
C VAL A 87 -1.15 -6.60 2.30
#